data_AF-A0A5R8K961-F1
#
_entry.id   AF-A0A5R8K961-F1
#
_cell.length_a   1.000
_cell.length_b   1.000
_cell.length_c   1.000
_cell.angle_alpha   90.00
_cell.angle_beta   90.00
_cell.angle_gamma   90.00
#
_symmetry.space_group_name_H-M   'P 1'
#
loop_
_entity.id
_entity.type
_entity.pdbx_description
1 polymer ?
#
loop_
_entity_poly.entity_id
_entity_poly.type
_entity_poly.pdbx_seq_one_letter_code
_entity_poly.pdbx_strand_id
1 'polypeptide(L)'
;MALIRDAKEKGYRILLHYIVIGSATQAVDRVALRVKLGGHNVPNDDVHRRFERSRRHFIEACLPLADEWGLWDNQQPPPKQIADSQTYTLDQLLAMLNFPNLQETPPAEMSEMSKIELEASRVATEKMLDYYKRIGIKVTPQMTLAPEKPKRTRRKVG
;
A
#
# COMPACT_ATOMS: atom_id res chain seq x y z
N MET A 1 8.17 -24.83 -3.37
CA MET A 1 8.42 -25.02 -1.92
C MET A 1 9.57 -25.97 -1.60
N ALA A 2 10.21 -26.61 -2.60
CA ALA A 2 11.40 -27.43 -2.37
C ALA A 2 12.49 -26.66 -1.59
N LEU A 3 12.82 -25.44 -2.01
CA LEU A 3 13.83 -24.61 -1.34
C LEU A 3 13.66 -24.46 0.18
N ILE A 4 12.44 -24.17 0.67
CA ILE A 4 12.20 -23.97 2.11
C ILE A 4 12.31 -25.29 2.87
N ARG A 5 11.80 -26.39 2.28
CA ARG A 5 11.92 -27.73 2.86
C ARG A 5 13.36 -28.20 2.92
N ASP A 6 14.10 -28.08 1.82
CA ASP A 6 15.50 -28.46 1.73
C ASP A 6 16.35 -27.65 2.74
N ALA A 7 16.02 -26.37 2.95
CA ALA A 7 16.66 -25.56 3.98
C ALA A 7 16.34 -26.07 5.40
N LYS A 8 15.07 -26.36 5.69
CA LYS A 8 14.64 -26.92 6.98
C LYS A 8 15.35 -28.26 7.27
N GLU A 9 15.41 -29.15 6.29
CA GLU A 9 16.09 -30.46 6.38
C GLU A 9 17.60 -30.33 6.64
N LYS A 10 18.22 -29.26 6.14
CA LYS A 10 19.63 -28.93 6.40
C LYS A 10 19.86 -28.23 7.74
N GLY A 11 18.82 -28.06 8.57
CA GLY A 11 18.92 -27.45 9.89
C GLY A 11 18.94 -25.92 9.89
N TYR A 12 18.54 -25.27 8.80
CA TYR A 12 18.38 -23.81 8.78
C TYR A 12 17.14 -23.39 9.56
N ARG A 13 17.28 -22.29 10.30
CA ARG A 13 16.14 -21.56 10.86
C ARG A 13 15.50 -20.68 9.78
N ILE A 14 14.18 -20.76 9.66
CA ILE A 14 13.38 -20.09 8.65
C ILE A 14 12.65 -18.92 9.29
N LEU A 15 13.09 -17.70 8.94
CA LEU A 15 12.41 -16.45 9.29
C LEU A 15 11.63 -15.94 8.07
N LEU A 16 10.32 -15.88 8.20
CA LEU A 16 9.42 -15.54 7.09
C LEU A 16 8.88 -14.11 7.23
N HIS A 17 9.22 -13.23 6.28
CA HIS A 17 8.62 -11.91 6.17
C HIS A 17 7.61 -11.89 5.04
N TYR A 18 6.34 -11.64 5.36
CA TYR A 18 5.27 -11.50 4.38
C TYR A 18 4.78 -10.07 4.31
N ILE A 19 4.83 -9.50 3.10
CA ILE A 19 4.43 -8.11 2.85
C ILE A 19 3.10 -8.14 2.11
N VAL A 20 2.09 -7.54 2.71
CA VAL A 20 0.77 -7.35 2.11
C VAL A 20 0.61 -5.93 1.59
N ILE A 21 -0.25 -5.81 0.59
CA ILE A 21 -0.78 -4.54 0.08
C ILE A 21 -2.31 -4.70 0.00
N GLY A 22 -3.03 -3.59 -0.08
CA GLY A 22 -4.46 -3.56 0.24
C GLY A 22 -5.36 -4.23 -0.79
N SER A 23 -4.87 -4.44 -2.03
CA SER A 23 -5.65 -5.11 -3.07
C SER A 23 -4.79 -5.52 -4.27
N ALA A 24 -5.34 -6.42 -5.10
CA ALA A 24 -4.79 -6.72 -6.41
C ALA A 24 -4.81 -5.49 -7.35
N THR A 25 -5.84 -4.64 -7.25
CA THR A 25 -5.91 -3.36 -7.95
C THR A 25 -4.73 -2.46 -7.58
N GLN A 26 -4.40 -2.36 -6.29
CA GLN A 26 -3.21 -1.60 -5.86
C GLN A 26 -1.92 -2.20 -6.44
N ALA A 27 -1.84 -3.52 -6.60
CA ALA A 27 -0.71 -4.17 -7.25
C ALA A 27 -0.61 -3.77 -8.74
N VAL A 28 -1.74 -3.76 -9.44
CA VAL A 28 -1.85 -3.32 -10.84
C VAL A 28 -1.43 -1.86 -10.99
N ASP A 29 -1.91 -0.97 -10.12
CA ASP A 29 -1.55 0.46 -10.15
C ASP A 29 -0.04 0.68 -9.95
N ARG A 30 0.58 -0.11 -9.06
CA ARG A 30 2.04 -0.08 -8.87
C ARG A 30 2.80 -0.57 -10.08
N VAL A 31 2.31 -1.60 -10.78
CA VAL A 31 2.89 -2.05 -12.05
C VAL A 31 2.78 -0.95 -13.10
N ALA A 32 1.59 -0.34 -13.25
CA ALA A 32 1.36 0.76 -14.19
C ALA A 32 2.29 1.96 -13.92
N LEU A 33 2.45 2.35 -12.66
CA LEU A 33 3.40 3.40 -12.26
C LEU A 33 4.84 3.02 -12.64
N ARG A 34 5.28 1.80 -12.33
CA ARG A 34 6.63 1.34 -12.69
C ARG A 34 6.87 1.34 -14.19
N VAL A 35 5.86 0.96 -15.00
CA VAL A 35 5.94 0.99 -16.47
C VAL A 35 6.10 2.42 -16.97
N LYS A 36 5.34 3.38 -16.41
CA LYS A 36 5.52 4.82 -16.72
C LYS A 36 6.92 5.33 -16.40
N LEU A 37 7.58 4.73 -15.39
CA LEU A 37 8.94 5.04 -14.99
C LEU A 37 10.01 4.19 -15.74
N GLY A 38 9.63 3.48 -16.80
CA GLY A 38 10.56 2.73 -17.66
C GLY A 38 10.81 1.27 -17.27
N GLY A 39 10.05 0.71 -16.32
CA GLY A 39 10.17 -0.70 -15.93
C GLY A 39 9.32 -1.67 -16.76
N HIS A 40 9.47 -2.98 -16.47
CA HIS A 40 8.75 -4.04 -17.18
C HIS A 40 7.27 -4.14 -16.81
N ASN A 41 6.42 -4.37 -17.81
CA ASN A 41 4.99 -4.60 -17.63
C ASN A 41 4.70 -6.04 -17.16
N VAL A 42 3.62 -6.22 -16.40
CA VAL A 42 3.06 -7.54 -16.07
C VAL A 42 1.56 -7.47 -16.38
N PRO A 43 0.99 -8.40 -17.15
CA PRO A 43 -0.44 -8.38 -17.46
C PRO A 43 -1.31 -8.39 -16.19
N ASN A 44 -2.42 -7.66 -16.20
CA ASN A 44 -3.28 -7.52 -15.02
C ASN A 44 -3.78 -8.88 -14.51
N ASP A 45 -4.23 -9.76 -15.39
CA ASP A 45 -4.69 -11.11 -15.03
C ASP A 45 -3.60 -11.92 -14.32
N ASP A 46 -2.34 -11.73 -14.74
CA ASP A 46 -1.17 -12.31 -14.11
C ASP A 46 -0.95 -11.73 -12.71
N VAL A 47 -1.14 -10.42 -12.54
CA VAL A 47 -1.05 -9.75 -11.23
C VAL A 47 -2.15 -10.26 -10.29
N HIS A 48 -3.41 -10.30 -10.74
CA HIS A 48 -4.54 -10.81 -9.96
C HIS A 48 -4.33 -12.27 -9.55
N ARG A 49 -3.98 -13.14 -10.50
CA ARG A 49 -3.70 -14.56 -10.22
C ARG A 49 -2.57 -14.73 -9.21
N ARG A 50 -1.48 -13.95 -9.33
CA ARG A 50 -0.33 -14.01 -8.42
C ARG A 50 -0.65 -13.45 -7.04
N PHE A 51 -1.50 -12.42 -6.95
CA PHE A 51 -1.91 -11.83 -5.68
C PHE A 51 -2.60 -12.87 -4.79
N GLU A 52 -3.63 -13.54 -5.31
CA GLU A 52 -4.34 -14.59 -4.55
C GLU A 52 -3.46 -15.80 -4.28
N ARG A 53 -2.68 -16.23 -5.28
CA ARG A 53 -1.76 -17.37 -5.13
C ARG A 53 -0.71 -17.12 -4.06
N SER A 54 -0.18 -15.89 -3.96
CA SER A 54 0.81 -15.51 -2.95
C SER A 54 0.26 -15.71 -1.55
N ARG A 55 -0.94 -15.21 -1.28
CA ARG A 55 -1.59 -15.35 0.02
C ARG A 55 -1.84 -16.81 0.38
N ARG A 56 -2.34 -17.60 -0.58
CA ARG A 56 -2.55 -19.04 -0.39
C ARG A 56 -1.24 -19.77 -0.08
N HIS A 57 -0.19 -19.52 -0.86
CA HIS A 57 1.12 -20.12 -0.61
C HIS A 57 1.71 -19.72 0.74
N PHE A 58 1.54 -18.46 1.15
CA PHE A 58 1.98 -17.98 2.45
C PHE A 58 1.33 -18.80 3.58
N ILE A 59 0.00 -18.92 3.55
CA ILE A 59 -0.81 -19.63 4.55
C ILE A 59 -0.56 -21.14 4.54
N GLU A 60 -0.72 -21.78 3.39
CA GLU A 60 -0.80 -23.24 3.33
C GLU A 60 0.57 -23.91 3.28
N ALA A 61 1.60 -23.22 2.80
CA ALA A 61 2.86 -23.87 2.44
C ALA A 61 4.10 -23.25 3.09
N CYS A 62 4.16 -21.93 3.26
CA CYS A 62 5.32 -21.28 3.85
C CYS A 62 5.22 -21.21 5.39
N LEU A 63 4.07 -20.79 5.93
CA LEU A 63 3.84 -20.64 7.36
C LEU A 63 4.12 -21.92 8.17
N PRO A 64 3.66 -23.12 7.74
CA PRO A 64 3.95 -24.36 8.48
C PRO A 64 5.43 -24.73 8.55
N LEU A 65 6.25 -24.18 7.65
CA LEU A 65 7.69 -24.42 7.59
C LEU A 65 8.50 -23.33 8.29
N ALA A 66 7.88 -22.22 8.70
CA ALA A 66 8.55 -21.11 9.35
C ALA A 66 8.82 -21.41 10.83
N ASP A 67 9.98 -21.00 11.34
CA ASP A 67 10.25 -20.97 12.79
C ASP A 67 9.78 -19.65 13.39
N GLU A 68 9.91 -18.56 12.64
CA GLU A 68 9.37 -17.24 12.97
C GLU A 68 8.75 -16.58 11.76
N TRP A 69 7.79 -15.71 12.00
CA TRP A 69 7.14 -14.95 10.94
C TRP A 69 6.85 -13.51 11.36
N GLY A 70 6.84 -12.62 10.38
CA GLY A 70 6.40 -11.23 10.52
C GLY A 70 5.49 -10.84 9.35
N LEU A 71 4.36 -10.22 9.66
CA LEU A 71 3.41 -9.67 8.71
C LEU A 71 3.58 -8.14 8.60
N TRP A 72 3.69 -7.65 7.37
CA TRP A 72 4.00 -6.26 7.08
C TRP A 72 2.96 -5.67 6.16
N ASP A 73 2.33 -4.57 6.57
CA ASP A 73 1.47 -3.76 5.72
C ASP A 73 2.32 -2.76 4.93
N ASN A 74 2.26 -2.85 3.61
CA ASN A 74 2.89 -1.91 2.68
C ASN A 74 1.85 -1.24 1.78
N GLN A 75 0.61 -1.05 2.23
CA GLN A 75 -0.38 -0.23 1.55
C GLN A 75 0.13 1.19 1.32
N GLN A 76 0.78 1.77 2.34
CA GLN A 76 1.44 3.06 2.28
C GLN A 76 2.90 2.89 2.72
N PRO A 77 3.89 3.29 1.90
CA PRO A 77 5.28 3.25 2.31
C PRO A 77 5.57 4.31 3.39
N PRO A 78 6.48 4.03 4.35
CA PRO A 78 7.24 2.79 4.49
C PRO A 78 6.40 1.63 5.08
N PRO A 79 6.78 0.36 4.80
CA PRO A 79 6.09 -0.81 5.36
C PRO A 79 6.05 -0.77 6.89
N LYS A 80 4.93 -1.19 7.46
CA LYS A 80 4.73 -1.30 8.91
C LYS A 80 4.51 -2.74 9.31
N GLN A 81 5.25 -3.21 10.31
CA GLN A 81 4.98 -4.53 10.90
C GLN A 81 3.66 -4.45 11.68
N ILE A 82 2.75 -5.36 11.38
CA ILE A 82 1.41 -5.40 12.00
C ILE A 82 1.20 -6.65 12.85
N ALA A 83 1.97 -7.72 12.63
CA ALA A 83 1.97 -8.91 13.47
C ALA A 83 3.30 -9.68 13.36
N ASP A 84 3.60 -10.50 14.37
CA ASP A 84 4.69 -11.47 14.36
C ASP A 84 4.40 -12.71 15.22
N SER A 85 5.25 -13.72 15.08
CA SER A 85 5.17 -14.99 15.80
C SER A 85 5.42 -14.89 17.31
N GLN A 86 5.91 -13.76 17.83
CA GLN A 86 6.16 -13.59 19.26
C GLN A 86 4.94 -13.02 19.99
N THR A 87 4.15 -12.19 19.29
CA THR A 87 3.02 -11.44 19.86
C THR A 87 1.66 -11.99 19.43
N TYR A 88 1.60 -12.76 18.34
CA TYR A 88 0.35 -13.31 17.80
C TYR A 88 0.42 -14.80 17.56
N THR A 89 -0.72 -15.46 17.77
CA THR A 89 -0.91 -16.87 17.41
C THR A 89 -1.17 -17.03 15.91
N LEU A 90 -0.99 -18.26 15.41
CA LEU A 90 -1.32 -18.58 14.02
C LEU A 90 -2.81 -18.30 13.72
N ASP A 91 -3.71 -18.64 14.64
CA ASP A 91 -5.15 -18.39 14.45
C ASP A 91 -5.46 -16.89 14.36
N GLN A 92 -4.80 -16.06 15.18
CA GLN A 92 -4.92 -14.61 15.10
C GLN A 92 -4.40 -14.06 13.76
N LEU A 93 -3.26 -14.59 13.27
CA LEU A 93 -2.74 -14.24 11.96
C LEU A 93 -3.70 -14.63 10.82
N LEU A 94 -4.26 -15.84 10.86
CA LEU A 94 -5.22 -16.31 9.87
C LEU A 94 -6.48 -15.44 9.90
N ALA A 95 -6.96 -15.08 11.09
CA ALA A 95 -8.07 -14.16 11.23
C ALA A 95 -7.74 -12.81 10.58
N MET A 96 -6.57 -12.23 10.83
CA MET A 96 -6.13 -10.97 10.20
C MET A 96 -6.13 -11.04 8.67
N LEU A 97 -5.68 -12.16 8.09
CA LEU A 97 -5.61 -12.33 6.63
C LEU A 97 -6.96 -12.68 5.97
N ASN A 98 -7.92 -13.14 6.77
CA ASN A 98 -9.27 -13.51 6.34
C ASN A 98 -10.31 -12.41 6.63
N PHE A 99 -10.03 -11.42 7.48
CA PHE A 99 -10.93 -10.29 7.69
C PHE A 99 -11.00 -9.42 6.42
N PRO A 100 -12.21 -9.03 5.96
CA PRO A 100 -12.41 -8.22 4.75
C PRO A 100 -11.78 -6.82 4.82
N ASN A 101 -11.23 -6.39 5.96
CA ASN A 101 -10.51 -5.13 6.06
C ASN A 101 -9.14 -5.14 5.34
N LEU A 102 -8.67 -6.30 4.87
CA LEU A 102 -7.48 -6.44 4.01
C LEU A 102 -7.82 -6.83 2.56
N GLN A 103 -9.10 -7.07 2.23
CA GLN A 103 -9.55 -7.42 0.89
C GLN A 103 -10.83 -6.66 0.51
N GLU A 104 -10.68 -5.81 -0.50
CA GLU A 104 -11.75 -5.30 -1.37
C GLU A 104 -12.95 -4.69 -0.64
N THR A 105 -12.84 -3.41 -0.29
CA THR A 105 -13.79 -2.51 -0.96
C THR A 105 -13.20 -2.26 -2.35
N PRO A 106 -13.93 -2.54 -3.46
CA PRO A 106 -13.62 -1.89 -4.72
C PRO A 106 -13.44 -0.40 -4.41
N PRO A 107 -12.43 0.31 -4.97
CA PRO A 107 -12.46 1.76 -4.93
C PRO A 107 -13.86 2.12 -5.40
N ALA A 108 -14.69 2.69 -4.51
CA ALA A 108 -16.08 2.96 -4.85
C ALA A 108 -16.05 3.67 -6.20
N GLU A 109 -16.76 3.13 -7.20
CA GLU A 109 -16.81 3.80 -8.49
C GLU A 109 -17.16 5.25 -8.20
N MET A 110 -16.24 6.16 -8.57
CA MET A 110 -16.46 7.57 -8.31
C MET A 110 -17.80 7.92 -8.93
N SER A 111 -18.73 8.38 -8.09
CA SER A 111 -20.03 8.80 -8.57
C SER A 111 -19.85 9.79 -9.71
N GLU A 112 -20.81 9.85 -10.63
CA GLU A 112 -20.78 10.82 -11.72
C GLU A 112 -20.60 12.25 -11.17
N MET A 113 -21.20 12.53 -10.01
CA MET A 113 -21.00 13.77 -9.26
C MET A 113 -19.54 13.98 -8.84
N SER A 114 -18.89 12.99 -8.26
CA SER A 114 -17.48 13.08 -7.83
C SER A 114 -16.52 13.29 -9.02
N LYS A 115 -16.83 12.72 -10.20
CA LYS A 115 -16.08 12.96 -11.43
C LYS A 115 -16.25 14.39 -11.92
N ILE A 116 -17.49 14.91 -11.89
CA ILE A 116 -17.81 16.29 -12.24
C ILE A 116 -17.10 17.28 -11.29
N GLU A 117 -17.15 17.03 -9.98
CA GLU A 117 -16.50 17.86 -8.97
C GLU A 117 -14.98 17.89 -9.15
N LEU A 118 -14.35 16.74 -9.40
CA LEU A 118 -12.91 16.66 -9.61
C LEU A 118 -12.49 17.42 -10.88
N GLU A 119 -13.26 17.29 -11.97
CA GLU A 119 -13.00 17.99 -13.22
C GLU A 119 -13.22 19.50 -13.08
N ALA A 120 -14.27 19.93 -12.38
CA ALA A 120 -14.50 21.34 -12.07
C ALA A 120 -13.36 21.93 -11.23
N SER A 121 -12.86 21.18 -10.24
CA SER A 121 -11.71 21.56 -9.41
C SER A 121 -10.41 21.68 -10.24
N ARG A 122 -10.17 20.74 -11.16
CA ARG A 122 -9.04 20.76 -12.10
C ARG A 122 -9.09 22.00 -12.98
N VAL A 123 -10.24 22.27 -13.61
CA VAL A 123 -10.43 23.44 -14.50
C VAL A 123 -10.28 24.75 -13.71
N ALA A 124 -10.80 24.83 -12.49
CA ALA A 124 -10.64 26.01 -11.64
C ALA A 124 -9.16 26.25 -11.29
N THR A 125 -8.42 25.17 -11.01
CA THR A 125 -6.98 25.22 -10.72
C THR A 125 -6.19 25.67 -11.95
N GLU A 126 -6.49 25.15 -13.14
CA GLU A 126 -5.84 25.57 -14.39
C GLU A 126 -6.09 27.04 -14.72
N LYS A 127 -7.34 27.50 -14.59
CA LYS A 127 -7.70 28.92 -14.78
C LYS A 127 -6.96 29.83 -13.79
N MET A 128 -6.86 29.41 -12.53
CA MET A 128 -6.15 30.14 -11.49
C MET A 128 -4.64 30.23 -11.79
N LEU A 129 -4.01 29.11 -12.20
CA LEU A 129 -2.60 29.07 -12.56
C LEU A 129 -2.30 29.93 -13.80
N ASP A 130 -3.17 29.89 -14.81
CA ASP A 130 -3.05 30.74 -16.00
C ASP A 130 -3.18 32.22 -15.65
N TYR A 131 -4.13 32.57 -14.77
CA TYR A 131 -4.28 33.93 -14.24
C TYR A 131 -3.00 34.40 -13.53
N TYR A 132 -2.45 33.61 -12.61
CA TYR A 132 -1.20 33.94 -11.91
C TYR A 132 -0.02 34.13 -12.85
N LYS A 133 0.08 33.31 -13.90
CA LYS A 133 1.09 33.47 -14.94
C LYS A 133 0.94 34.80 -15.69
N ARG A 134 -0.29 35.19 -16.05
CA ARG A 134 -0.56 36.46 -16.77
C ARG A 134 -0.20 37.69 -15.94
N ILE A 135 -0.39 37.64 -14.63
CA ILE A 135 -0.08 38.76 -13.73
C ILE A 135 1.36 38.73 -13.17
N GLY A 136 2.23 37.87 -13.73
CA GLY A 136 3.65 37.82 -13.41
C GLY A 136 4.00 37.13 -12.09
N ILE A 137 3.06 36.43 -11.46
CA ILE A 137 3.30 35.65 -10.24
C ILE A 137 3.91 34.30 -10.64
N LYS A 138 5.17 34.07 -10.25
CA LYS A 138 5.81 32.75 -10.37
C LYS A 138 5.23 31.80 -9.32
N VAL A 139 4.35 30.91 -9.74
CA VAL A 139 3.78 29.86 -8.88
C VAL A 139 4.78 28.71 -8.78
N THR A 140 5.24 28.38 -7.58
CA THR A 140 6.00 27.16 -7.30
C THR A 140 5.10 26.14 -6.57
N PRO A 141 5.39 24.82 -6.66
CA PRO A 141 4.59 23.78 -5.99
C PRO A 141 4.41 23.99 -4.47
N GLN A 142 5.31 24.74 -3.83
CA GLN A 142 5.27 25.06 -2.41
C GLN A 142 4.17 26.07 -2.06
N MET A 143 3.72 26.91 -3.00
CA MET A 143 2.71 27.95 -2.77
C MET A 143 1.27 27.40 -2.74
N THR A 144 1.04 26.17 -3.21
CA THR A 144 -0.28 25.50 -3.23
C THR A 144 -0.50 24.59 -2.02
N LEU A 145 0.51 24.37 -1.19
CA LEU A 145 0.38 23.63 0.06
C LEU A 145 -0.26 24.52 1.13
N ALA A 146 -1.26 23.99 1.84
CA ALA A 146 -1.80 24.68 3.01
C ALA A 146 -0.67 24.92 4.03
N PRO A 147 -0.56 26.12 4.63
CA PRO A 147 0.47 26.39 5.62
C PRO A 147 0.35 25.40 6.79
N GLU A 148 1.47 24.87 7.29
CA GLU A 148 1.46 23.98 8.43
C GLU A 148 0.80 24.67 9.64
N LYS A 149 -0.16 23.98 10.26
CA LYS A 149 -0.80 24.51 11.48
C LYS A 149 0.26 24.68 12.58
N PRO A 150 0.35 25.84 13.24
CA PRO A 150 1.35 26.06 14.27
C PRO A 150 1.17 25.07 15.43
N LYS A 151 2.26 24.44 15.86
CA LYS A 151 2.28 23.55 17.03
C LYS A 151 1.93 24.38 18.27
N ARG A 152 0.80 24.05 18.92
CA ARG A 152 0.39 24.64 20.20
C ARG A 152 1.40 24.27 21.30
N THR A 153 2.25 25.20 21.70
CA THR A 153 3.10 25.08 22.88
C THR A 153 2.23 25.24 24.14
N ARG A 154 2.10 24.17 24.93
CA ARG A 154 1.52 24.27 26.29
C ARG A 154 2.53 24.98 27.19
N ARG A 155 2.24 26.22 27.59
CA ARG A 155 2.95 26.90 28.68
C ARG A 155 2.60 26.19 29.99
N LYS A 156 3.59 25.58 30.65
CA LYS A 156 3.49 25.25 32.08
C LYS A 156 3.57 26.56 32.84
N VAL A 157 2.52 26.90 33.58
CA VAL A 157 2.53 27.95 34.60
C VAL A 157 3.06 27.27 35.87
N GLY A 158 4.08 27.89 36.48
CA GLY A 158 4.66 27.46 37.74
C GLY A 158 3.80 27.85 38.94
#